data_AF-A0A132H605-F1
#
_entry.id   AF-A0A132H605-F1
#
_cell.length_a   1.000
_cell.length_b   1.000
_cell.length_c   1.000
_cell.angle_alpha   90.00
_cell.angle_beta   90.00
_cell.angle_gamma   90.00
#
_symmetry.space_group_name_H-M   'P 1'
#
loop_
_entity.id
_entity.type
_entity.pdbx_description
1 polymer ?
#
loop_
_entity_poly.entity_id
_entity_poly.type
_entity_poly.pdbx_seq_one_letter_code
_entity_poly.pdbx_strand_id
1 'polypeptide(L)'
;MKHIAFSFILISMLFCSCGSNTTKSEITAEMAYEGVSNYCHNAYDWSVAEENPSIMYVQMGEETDSAYQVVFRSYTGAFVNFYVDKVSGTTRMEEYVPTLDVRNDAGTIDLFDYIKKNQ
;
A
#
# COMPACT_ATOMS: atom_id res chain seq x y z
N MET A 1 -73.64 -5.07 -3.79
CA MET A 1 -72.94 -5.01 -5.10
C MET A 1 -71.44 -4.80 -4.85
N LYS A 2 -70.58 -5.56 -5.56
CA LYS A 2 -69.09 -5.68 -5.52
C LYS A 2 -68.54 -6.68 -4.48
N HIS A 3 -68.39 -7.97 -4.83
CA HIS A 3 -67.26 -8.65 -5.52
C HIS A 3 -65.94 -8.58 -4.72
N ILE A 4 -65.55 -9.63 -3.96
CA ILE A 4 -64.76 -10.84 -4.33
C ILE A 4 -63.25 -10.57 -4.49
N ALA A 5 -62.44 -11.32 -3.72
CA ALA A 5 -61.17 -12.05 -4.04
C ALA A 5 -60.16 -11.93 -2.88
N PHE A 6 -59.96 -12.94 -2.02
CA PHE A 6 -59.01 -14.06 -2.20
C PHE A 6 -57.72 -13.71 -2.96
N SER A 7 -56.59 -13.64 -2.24
CA SER A 7 -55.34 -14.27 -2.68
C SER A 7 -54.29 -14.30 -1.56
N PHE A 8 -54.03 -15.52 -1.07
CA PHE A 8 -52.78 -15.92 -0.44
C PHE A 8 -51.69 -15.93 -1.53
N ILE A 9 -50.59 -15.19 -1.36
CA ILE A 9 -49.31 -15.52 -2.01
C ILE A 9 -48.18 -15.30 -1.01
N LEU A 10 -47.73 -16.43 -0.46
CA LEU A 10 -46.42 -16.67 0.14
C LEU A 10 -45.46 -16.91 -1.04
N ILE A 11 -44.34 -16.17 -1.18
CA ILE A 11 -43.24 -16.59 -2.08
C ILE A 11 -41.90 -15.96 -1.64
N SER A 12 -41.03 -16.88 -1.22
CA SER A 12 -39.56 -16.94 -1.30
C SER A 12 -38.69 -15.79 -0.81
N MET A 13 -37.90 -16.14 0.22
CA MET A 13 -36.51 -15.73 0.41
C MET A 13 -35.78 -15.57 -0.93
N LEU A 14 -35.35 -14.35 -1.25
CA LEU A 14 -34.21 -14.13 -2.14
C LEU A 14 -32.95 -14.03 -1.29
N PHE A 15 -32.28 -15.16 -1.12
CA PHE A 15 -30.83 -15.20 -0.99
C PHE A 15 -30.24 -14.71 -2.32
N CYS A 16 -30.08 -13.41 -2.47
CA CYS A 16 -29.25 -12.84 -3.52
C CYS A 16 -27.80 -12.87 -3.05
N SER A 17 -27.13 -13.93 -3.47
CA SER A 17 -25.75 -13.96 -3.97
C SER A 17 -24.67 -13.33 -3.07
N CYS A 18 -23.81 -14.19 -2.53
CA CYS A 18 -22.40 -13.88 -2.32
C CYS A 18 -21.82 -13.35 -3.65
N GLY A 19 -21.89 -12.04 -3.85
CA GLY A 19 -20.81 -11.35 -4.50
C GLY A 19 -19.63 -11.47 -3.55
N SER A 20 -18.60 -12.21 -3.92
CA SER A 20 -17.28 -12.02 -3.33
C SER A 20 -16.90 -10.58 -3.62
N ASN A 21 -17.31 -9.66 -2.72
CA ASN A 21 -16.56 -8.44 -2.52
C ASN A 21 -15.19 -8.94 -2.11
N THR A 22 -14.28 -9.05 -3.07
CA THR A 22 -12.88 -8.87 -2.77
C THR A 22 -12.78 -7.41 -2.31
N THR A 23 -13.20 -7.15 -1.08
CA THR A 23 -12.73 -6.00 -0.32
C THR A 23 -11.23 -6.18 -0.37
N LYS A 24 -10.57 -5.44 -1.26
CA LYS A 24 -9.12 -5.25 -1.19
C LYS A 24 -8.93 -4.84 0.28
N SER A 25 -8.37 -5.73 1.10
CA SER A 25 -8.19 -5.39 2.50
C SER A 25 -7.36 -4.11 2.50
N GLU A 26 -7.78 -3.14 3.31
CA GLU A 26 -7.00 -1.91 3.47
C GLU A 26 -5.54 -2.30 3.73
N ILE A 27 -4.62 -1.64 3.03
CA ILE A 27 -3.19 -1.88 3.20
C ILE A 27 -2.87 -1.63 4.66
N THR A 28 -2.16 -2.57 5.28
CA THR A 28 -1.66 -2.40 6.65
C THR A 28 -0.29 -1.72 6.63
N ALA A 29 0.14 -1.19 7.77
CA ALA A 29 1.50 -0.68 7.94
C ALA A 29 2.57 -1.73 7.58
N GLU A 30 2.32 -3.00 7.91
CA GLU A 30 3.21 -4.11 7.59
C GLU A 30 3.30 -4.34 6.08
N MET A 31 2.16 -4.33 5.36
CA MET A 31 2.14 -4.42 3.91
C MET A 31 2.86 -3.24 3.24
N ALA A 32 2.70 -2.03 3.78
CA ALA A 32 3.41 -0.84 3.31
C ALA A 32 4.93 -1.00 3.48
N TYR A 33 5.38 -1.40 4.67
CA TYR A 33 6.79 -1.67 4.94
C TYR A 33 7.34 -2.77 4.02
N GLU A 34 6.66 -3.90 3.93
CA GLU A 34 7.09 -5.04 3.12
C GLU A 34 7.21 -4.65 1.64
N GLY A 35 6.17 -4.04 1.07
CA GLY A 35 6.16 -3.65 -0.34
C GLY A 35 7.26 -2.64 -0.68
N VAL A 36 7.45 -1.62 0.16
CA VAL A 36 8.52 -0.63 -0.04
C VAL A 36 9.91 -1.26 0.16
N SER A 37 10.06 -2.12 1.17
CA SER A 37 11.32 -2.84 1.40
C SER A 37 11.68 -3.71 0.20
N ASN A 38 10.73 -4.46 -0.34
CA ASN A 38 10.92 -5.29 -1.52
C ASN A 38 11.26 -4.45 -2.76
N TYR A 39 10.58 -3.30 -2.96
CA TYR A 39 10.95 -2.35 -4.00
C TYR A 39 12.42 -1.91 -3.86
N CYS A 40 12.82 -1.47 -2.67
CA CYS A 40 14.18 -0.97 -2.44
C CYS A 40 15.24 -2.06 -2.63
N HIS A 41 14.98 -3.30 -2.21
CA HIS A 41 15.89 -4.43 -2.42
C HIS A 41 15.98 -4.88 -3.89
N ASN A 42 15.00 -4.53 -4.72
CA ASN A 42 15.05 -4.76 -6.16
C ASN A 42 15.76 -3.60 -6.90
N ALA A 43 15.47 -2.37 -6.51
CA ALA A 43 15.92 -1.16 -7.22
C ALA A 43 17.37 -0.73 -6.93
N TYR A 44 17.90 -1.06 -5.74
CA TYR A 44 19.22 -0.61 -5.29
C TYR A 44 20.16 -1.78 -5.02
N ASP A 45 21.47 -1.52 -5.14
CA ASP A 45 22.50 -2.46 -4.72
C ASP A 45 22.72 -2.38 -3.21
N TRP A 46 22.44 -3.48 -2.51
CA TRP A 46 22.55 -3.59 -1.05
C TRP A 46 23.88 -4.16 -0.57
N SER A 47 24.82 -4.50 -1.47
CA SER A 47 26.13 -5.08 -1.09
C SER A 47 26.88 -4.22 -0.07
N VAL A 48 26.80 -2.89 -0.20
CA VAL A 48 27.42 -1.93 0.73
C VAL A 48 26.81 -2.02 2.14
N ALA A 49 25.54 -2.42 2.25
CA ALA A 49 24.86 -2.59 3.53
C ALA A 49 25.27 -3.88 4.26
N GLU A 50 25.80 -4.88 3.55
CA GLU A 50 26.29 -6.12 4.17
C GLU A 50 27.50 -5.84 5.07
N GLU A 51 28.39 -4.95 4.64
CA GLU A 51 29.57 -4.53 5.41
C GLU A 51 29.24 -3.42 6.43
N ASN A 52 28.24 -2.59 6.15
CA ASN A 52 27.79 -1.53 7.05
C ASN A 52 26.26 -1.38 7.05
N PRO A 53 25.54 -2.14 7.89
CA PRO A 53 24.07 -2.14 7.90
C PRO A 53 23.43 -0.79 8.26
N SER A 54 24.19 0.14 8.84
CA SER A 54 23.69 1.47 9.20
C SER A 54 23.63 2.45 8.03
N ILE A 55 24.33 2.15 6.93
CA ILE A 55 24.47 3.07 5.79
C ILE A 55 23.27 3.02 4.84
N MET A 56 22.51 1.92 4.85
CA MET A 56 21.29 1.77 4.05
C MET A 56 20.24 1.03 4.87
N TYR A 57 19.03 1.57 4.91
CA TYR A 57 17.93 0.94 5.63
C TYR A 57 16.58 1.42 5.14
N VAL A 58 15.56 0.63 5.42
CA VAL A 58 14.15 1.00 5.26
C VAL A 58 13.53 1.05 6.65
N GLN A 59 12.72 2.08 6.93
CA GLN A 59 12.00 2.21 8.20
C GLN A 59 10.62 2.82 7.99
N MET A 60 9.71 2.57 8.93
CA MET A 60 8.46 3.32 8.97
C MET A 60 8.72 4.80 9.31
N GLY A 61 7.96 5.68 8.66
CA GLY A 61 7.91 7.10 8.94
C GLY A 61 6.60 7.49 9.63
N GLU A 62 6.13 8.69 9.33
CA GLU A 62 4.85 9.19 9.81
C GLU A 62 3.67 8.43 9.21
N GLU A 63 2.56 8.41 9.94
CA GLU A 63 1.29 7.88 9.46
C GLU A 63 0.25 9.00 9.47
N THR A 64 -0.55 9.05 8.41
CA THR A 64 -1.72 9.91 8.29
C THR A 64 -2.97 9.06 8.14
N ASP A 65 -4.16 9.66 8.15
CA ASP A 65 -5.41 8.95 7.94
C ASP A 65 -5.44 8.23 6.57
N SER A 66 -4.83 8.81 5.53
CA SER A 66 -4.89 8.28 4.16
C SER A 66 -3.64 7.54 3.69
N ALA A 67 -2.50 7.69 4.37
CA ALA A 67 -1.24 7.12 3.89
C ALA A 67 -0.29 6.69 5.01
N TYR A 68 0.46 5.63 4.74
CA TYR A 68 1.68 5.28 5.48
C TYR A 68 2.89 5.90 4.81
N GLN A 69 3.80 6.50 5.59
CA GLN A 69 5.13 6.84 5.12
C GLN A 69 6.09 5.69 5.42
N VAL A 70 6.87 5.30 4.42
CA VAL A 70 8.05 4.45 4.58
C VAL A 70 9.25 5.23 4.05
N VAL A 71 10.37 5.20 4.76
CA VAL A 71 11.56 5.97 4.42
C VAL A 71 12.70 5.01 4.13
N PHE A 72 13.27 5.13 2.94
CA PHE A 72 14.53 4.50 2.58
C PHE A 72 15.66 5.51 2.77
N ARG A 73 16.73 5.11 3.47
CA ARG A 73 18.00 5.83 3.47
C ARG A 73 18.95 5.13 2.50
N SER A 74 19.45 5.86 1.51
CA SER A 74 20.47 5.38 0.57
C SER A 74 21.90 5.51 1.13
N TYR A 75 22.87 4.84 0.51
CA TYR A 75 24.26 4.89 0.95
C TYR A 75 24.88 6.29 0.82
N THR A 76 24.38 7.12 -0.08
CA THR A 76 24.81 8.51 -0.26
C THR A 76 24.27 9.45 0.82
N GLY A 77 23.37 8.96 1.68
CA GLY A 77 22.71 9.74 2.72
C GLY A 77 21.46 10.49 2.25
N ALA A 78 21.05 10.34 1.00
CA ALA A 78 19.74 10.79 0.53
C ALA A 78 18.63 9.88 1.07
N PHE A 79 17.45 10.46 1.30
CA PHE A 79 16.24 9.74 1.68
C PHE A 79 15.29 9.65 0.49
N VAL A 80 14.58 8.53 0.37
CA VAL A 80 13.39 8.44 -0.47
C VAL A 80 12.20 8.20 0.45
N ASN A 81 11.25 9.12 0.40
CA ASN A 81 10.02 9.08 1.16
C ASN A 81 8.93 8.45 0.29
N PHE A 82 8.43 7.30 0.71
CA PHE A 82 7.35 6.58 0.05
C PHE A 82 6.05 6.86 0.79
N TYR A 83 5.09 7.50 0.12
CA TYR A 83 3.76 7.78 0.66
C TYR A 83 2.77 6.79 0.05
N VAL A 84 2.47 5.74 0.81
CA VAL A 84 1.63 4.62 0.39
C VAL A 84 0.18 4.93 0.72
N ASP A 85 -0.66 5.12 -0.30
CA ASP A 85 -2.11 5.27 -0.13
C ASP A 85 -2.73 3.97 0.42
N LYS A 86 -3.43 4.07 1.56
CA LYS A 86 -3.93 2.90 2.31
C LYS A 86 -4.99 2.08 1.57
N VAL A 87 -5.66 2.68 0.58
CA VAL A 87 -6.77 2.03 -0.14
C VAL A 87 -6.29 1.45 -1.47
N SER A 88 -5.61 2.26 -2.26
CA SER A 88 -5.25 1.95 -3.65
C SER A 88 -3.92 1.23 -3.77
N GLY A 89 -2.98 1.46 -2.85
CA GLY A 89 -1.58 1.03 -2.95
C GLY A 89 -0.73 1.88 -3.90
N THR A 90 -1.30 2.93 -4.50
CA THR A 90 -0.52 3.91 -5.22
C THR A 90 0.46 4.57 -4.26
N THR A 91 1.76 4.49 -4.59
CA THR A 91 2.84 4.94 -3.72
C THR A 91 3.63 6.03 -4.41
N ARG A 92 3.49 7.27 -3.93
CA ARG A 92 4.27 8.41 -4.42
C ARG A 92 5.65 8.42 -3.77
N MET A 93 6.69 8.74 -4.53
CA MET A 93 8.07 8.81 -4.06
C MET A 93 8.58 10.26 -4.10
N GLU A 94 9.19 10.71 -3.01
CA GLU A 94 9.89 11.99 -2.93
C GLU A 94 11.32 11.77 -2.44
N GLU A 95 12.30 12.08 -3.28
CA GLU A 95 13.69 12.11 -2.85
C GLU A 95 13.97 13.40 -2.06
N TYR A 96 14.69 13.26 -0.95
CA TYR A 96 15.17 14.37 -0.14
C TYR A 96 16.67 14.22 0.10
N VAL A 97 17.45 15.24 -0.25
CA VAL A 97 18.90 15.31 -0.03
C VAL A 97 19.19 16.32 1.09
N PRO A 98 19.43 15.86 2.34
CA PRO A 98 19.52 16.76 3.50
C PRO A 98 20.64 17.79 3.43
N THR A 99 21.77 17.42 2.84
CA THR A 99 22.95 18.29 2.73
C THR A 99 22.73 19.48 1.80
N LEU A 100 21.76 19.38 0.89
CA LEU A 100 21.42 20.41 -0.08
C LEU A 100 20.06 21.06 0.20
N ASP A 101 19.28 20.50 1.14
CA ASP A 101 17.88 20.86 1.40
C ASP A 101 17.01 20.85 0.12
N VAL A 102 17.22 19.84 -0.72
CA VAL A 102 16.50 19.67 -2.00
C VAL A 102 15.53 18.50 -1.91
N ARG A 103 14.31 18.73 -2.43
CA ARG A 103 13.27 17.71 -2.61
C ARG A 103 12.91 17.58 -4.08
N ASN A 104 12.82 16.34 -4.56
CA ASN A 104 12.45 16.03 -5.93
C ASN A 104 11.33 15.00 -5.95
N ASP A 105 10.38 15.18 -6.86
CA ASP A 105 9.45 14.11 -7.22
C ASP A 105 10.24 12.98 -7.90
N ALA A 106 10.17 11.79 -7.32
CA ALA A 106 10.86 10.60 -7.81
C ALA A 106 9.91 9.65 -8.54
N GLY A 107 8.64 10.02 -8.70
CA GLY A 107 7.63 9.25 -9.45
C GLY A 107 6.69 8.46 -8.55
N THR A 108 6.09 7.42 -9.12
CA THR A 108 5.04 6.62 -8.46
C THR A 108 5.17 5.15 -8.82
N ILE A 109 4.89 4.27 -7.86
CA ILE A 109 4.82 2.81 -8.05
C ILE A 109 3.48 2.26 -7.56
N ASP A 110 3.10 1.06 -8.00
CA ASP A 110 2.04 0.28 -7.38
C ASP A 110 2.65 -0.65 -6.33
N LEU A 111 2.28 -0.48 -5.06
CA LEU A 111 2.77 -1.31 -3.96
C LEU A 111 2.49 -2.81 -4.18
N PHE A 112 1.38 -3.14 -4.84
CA PHE A 112 0.95 -4.52 -5.04
C PHE A 112 1.85 -5.31 -6.00
N ASP A 113 2.68 -4.63 -6.79
CA ASP A 113 3.72 -5.28 -7.61
C ASP A 113 4.88 -5.81 -6.75
N TYR A 114 5.01 -5.32 -5.51
CA TYR A 114 6.13 -5.61 -4.62
C TYR A 114 5.74 -6.35 -3.34
N ILE A 115 4.45 -6.60 -3.09
CA ILE A 115 4.01 -7.47 -2.00
C ILE A 115 3.91 -8.90 -2.52
N LYS A 116 4.52 -9.87 -1.82
CA LYS A 116 4.37 -11.27 -2.20
C LYS A 116 2.91 -11.68 -2.06
N LYS A 117 2.29 -12.11 -3.16
CA LYS A 117 1.01 -12.80 -3.08
C LYS A 117 1.27 -14.16 -2.44
N ASN A 118 0.88 -14.32 -1.17
CA ASN A 118 0.76 -15.66 -0.59
C ASN A 118 -0.25 -16.42 -1.46
N GLN A 119 0.26 -17.35 -2.28
CA GLN A 119 -0.55 -18.28 -3.08
C GLN A 119 -1.02 -19.45 -2.21
#